data_AF-A0A3A5VR67-F1
#
_entry.id   AF-A0A3A5VR67-F1
#
_cell.length_a   1.000
_cell.length_b   1.000
_cell.length_c   1.000
_cell.angle_alpha   90.00
_cell.angle_beta   90.00
_cell.angle_gamma   90.00
#
_symmetry.space_group_name_H-M   'P 1'
#
loop_
_entity.id
_entity.type
_entity.pdbx_description
1 polymer ?
#
loop_
_entity_poly.entity_id
_entity_poly.type
_entity_poly.pdbx_seq_one_letter_code
_entity_poly.pdbx_strand_id
1 'polypeptide(L)'
;MGGARTSVALACLMVGTLFSTFIAPLQSDSIPSENMVDNLFQGFTIDDDWLDLEQQPIAVPNGFDPLTLYDYSDVGVLINNKSESSKTIGWAFVEARNISLERVFIFDADGTPTGETINRNQFNEFFAYPFLEMLGNRSNVSDMNYLVS
;
A
#
# COMPACT_ATOMS: atom_id res chain seq x y z
N MET A 1 -57.83 -18.13 -10.30
CA MET A 1 -56.61 -18.56 -9.58
C MET A 1 -55.90 -19.58 -10.43
N GLY A 2 -54.91 -19.13 -11.20
CA GLY A 2 -54.10 -19.97 -12.09
C GLY A 2 -52.76 -20.27 -11.44
N GLY A 3 -52.33 -21.52 -11.51
CA GLY A 3 -51.03 -21.96 -11.04
C GLY A 3 -50.79 -23.41 -11.48
N ALA A 4 -49.52 -23.74 -11.69
CA ALA A 4 -48.99 -25.05 -12.09
C ALA A 4 -49.06 -25.42 -13.59
N ARG A 5 -48.40 -24.64 -14.45
CA ARG A 5 -47.97 -25.10 -15.79
C ARG A 5 -46.58 -24.57 -16.19
N THR A 6 -45.57 -24.69 -15.32
CA THR A 6 -44.20 -24.20 -15.64
C THR A 6 -43.05 -25.08 -15.16
N SER A 7 -43.30 -26.32 -14.69
CA SER A 7 -42.22 -27.19 -14.18
C SER A 7 -41.75 -28.26 -15.19
N VAL A 8 -42.63 -28.76 -16.07
CA VAL A 8 -42.27 -29.87 -16.98
C VAL A 8 -41.42 -29.42 -18.18
N ALA A 9 -41.59 -28.19 -18.66
CA ALA A 9 -40.82 -27.67 -19.80
C ALA A 9 -39.32 -27.46 -19.49
N LEU A 10 -38.98 -27.24 -18.21
CA LEU A 10 -37.60 -26.99 -17.78
C LEU A 10 -36.80 -28.28 -17.59
N ALA A 11 -37.46 -29.39 -17.24
CA ALA A 11 -36.81 -30.69 -17.09
C ALA A 11 -36.34 -31.29 -18.44
N CYS A 12 -37.08 -31.05 -19.53
CA CYS A 12 -36.66 -31.51 -20.86
C CYS A 12 -35.49 -30.71 -21.44
N LEU A 13 -35.28 -29.46 -21.02
CA LEU A 13 -34.18 -28.62 -21.50
C LEU A 13 -32.83 -29.04 -20.90
N MET A 14 -32.83 -29.64 -19.71
CA MET A 14 -31.60 -30.05 -19.00
C MET A 14 -31.09 -31.46 -19.36
N VAL A 15 -31.89 -32.30 -20.02
CA VAL A 15 -31.47 -33.66 -20.43
C VAL A 15 -30.93 -33.71 -21.87
N GLY A 16 -31.28 -32.72 -22.70
CA GLY A 16 -30.84 -32.65 -24.10
C GLY A 16 -29.39 -32.17 -24.32
N THR A 17 -28.68 -31.73 -23.29
CA THR A 17 -27.32 -31.16 -23.42
C THR A 17 -26.19 -32.15 -23.16
N LEU A 18 -26.50 -33.41 -22.83
CA LEU A 18 -25.47 -34.39 -22.44
C LEU A 18 -24.82 -35.16 -23.62
N PHE A 19 -25.22 -34.91 -24.88
CA PHE A 19 -24.70 -35.69 -26.02
C PHE A 19 -24.15 -34.90 -27.22
N SER A 20 -23.85 -33.61 -27.06
CA SER A 20 -23.21 -32.83 -28.13
C SER A 20 -21.97 -32.09 -27.64
N THR A 21 -20.93 -32.84 -27.31
CA THR A 21 -19.56 -32.38 -27.54
C THR A 21 -18.97 -33.23 -28.65
N PHE A 22 -19.37 -32.92 -29.89
CA PHE A 22 -18.47 -33.17 -31.01
C PHE A 22 -17.22 -32.33 -30.71
N ILE A 23 -16.15 -32.99 -30.27
CA ILE A 23 -14.83 -32.40 -30.29
C ILE A 23 -14.55 -32.19 -31.77
N ALA A 24 -14.72 -30.97 -32.26
CA ALA A 24 -14.08 -30.57 -33.51
C ALA A 24 -12.60 -30.96 -33.36
N PRO A 25 -11.98 -31.64 -34.35
CA PRO A 25 -10.56 -31.87 -34.28
C PRO A 25 -9.94 -30.52 -33.99
N LEU A 26 -9.13 -30.45 -32.92
CA LEU A 26 -8.36 -29.27 -32.59
C LEU A 26 -7.74 -28.85 -33.92
N GLN A 27 -8.21 -27.73 -34.47
CA GLN A 27 -7.49 -27.10 -35.55
C GLN A 27 -6.10 -26.95 -34.94
N SER A 28 -5.15 -27.69 -35.51
CA SER A 28 -3.76 -27.36 -35.30
C SER A 28 -3.70 -25.92 -35.71
N ASP A 29 -3.75 -25.01 -34.74
CA ASP A 29 -3.24 -23.68 -34.95
C ASP A 29 -1.87 -23.96 -35.52
N SER A 30 -1.73 -23.62 -36.80
CA SER A 30 -0.46 -23.64 -37.47
C SER A 30 0.50 -23.00 -36.49
N ILE A 31 1.50 -23.76 -36.05
CA ILE A 31 2.59 -23.27 -35.20
C ILE A 31 2.88 -21.87 -35.72
N PRO A 32 2.71 -20.80 -34.90
CA PRO A 32 3.03 -19.46 -35.36
C PRO A 32 4.42 -19.57 -35.94
N SER A 33 4.59 -19.23 -37.22
CA SER A 33 5.87 -19.30 -37.91
C SER A 33 6.95 -18.82 -36.94
N GLU A 34 8.04 -19.57 -36.77
CA GLU A 34 9.15 -19.26 -35.83
C GLU A 34 9.44 -17.73 -35.77
N ASN A 35 9.42 -17.12 -36.95
CA ASN A 35 9.54 -15.68 -37.19
C ASN A 35 8.57 -14.77 -36.39
N MET A 36 7.34 -15.19 -36.08
CA MET A 36 6.36 -14.41 -35.31
C MET A 36 6.65 -14.44 -33.80
N VAL A 37 7.21 -15.55 -33.29
CA VAL A 37 7.65 -15.66 -31.89
C VAL A 37 8.94 -14.85 -31.70
N ASP A 38 9.86 -14.93 -32.65
CA ASP A 38 11.12 -14.17 -32.63
C ASP A 38 10.89 -12.65 -32.67
N ASN A 39 9.87 -12.19 -33.40
CA ASN A 39 9.50 -10.78 -33.46
C ASN A 39 8.76 -10.29 -32.19
N LEU A 40 8.13 -11.17 -31.42
CA LEU A 40 7.44 -10.80 -30.18
C LEU A 40 8.41 -10.47 -29.04
N PHE A 41 9.61 -11.06 -29.07
CA PHE A 41 10.68 -10.85 -28.10
C PHE A 41 11.85 -10.04 -28.66
N GLN A 42 11.65 -9.40 -29.82
CA GLN A 42 12.67 -8.58 -30.48
C GLN A 42 12.88 -7.28 -29.69
N GLY A 43 13.83 -7.33 -28.75
CA GLY A 43 14.10 -6.28 -27.76
C GLY A 43 14.32 -6.82 -26.35
N PHE A 44 13.97 -8.08 -26.10
CA PHE A 44 14.40 -8.83 -24.92
C PHE A 44 15.66 -9.63 -25.29
N THR A 45 16.83 -9.10 -24.95
CA THR A 45 18.10 -9.82 -25.03
C THR A 45 18.29 -10.61 -23.75
N ILE A 46 18.23 -11.94 -23.82
CA ILE A 46 18.78 -12.80 -22.77
C ILE A 46 20.26 -12.93 -23.13
N ASP A 47 21.08 -12.02 -22.62
CA ASP A 47 22.53 -12.25 -22.62
C ASP A 47 22.82 -13.38 -21.62
N ASP A 48 23.83 -14.21 -21.88
CA ASP A 48 24.19 -15.31 -20.96
C ASP A 48 24.63 -14.79 -19.57
N ASP A 49 24.92 -13.48 -19.47
CA ASP A 49 25.23 -12.72 -18.25
C ASP A 49 24.00 -12.12 -17.55
N TRP A 50 22.77 -12.47 -17.96
CA TRP A 50 21.53 -11.83 -17.47
C TRP A 50 21.28 -11.99 -15.96
N LEU A 51 22.02 -12.85 -15.26
CA LEU A 51 22.21 -12.83 -13.81
C LEU A 51 23.33 -13.84 -13.50
N ASP A 52 24.60 -13.41 -13.57
CA ASP A 52 25.71 -14.23 -13.08
C ASP A 52 25.66 -14.31 -11.53
N LEU A 53 24.83 -15.24 -11.05
CA LEU A 53 24.64 -15.55 -9.64
C LEU A 53 25.82 -16.32 -9.04
N GLU A 54 26.85 -16.70 -9.82
CA GLU A 54 28.03 -17.39 -9.29
C GLU A 54 28.89 -16.46 -8.42
N GLN A 55 28.88 -15.15 -8.73
CA GLN A 55 29.73 -14.15 -8.06
C GLN A 55 29.00 -13.38 -6.94
N GLN A 56 27.68 -13.30 -6.99
CA GLN A 56 26.82 -12.64 -5.99
C GLN A 56 25.56 -13.50 -5.71
N PRO A 57 25.68 -14.64 -5.01
CA PRO A 57 24.54 -15.51 -4.71
C PRO A 57 23.54 -14.87 -3.73
N ILE A 58 23.89 -13.73 -3.13
CA ILE A 58 23.11 -13.02 -2.12
C ILE A 58 22.77 -11.64 -2.69
N ALA A 59 21.48 -11.36 -2.85
CA ALA A 59 20.98 -10.10 -3.39
C ALA A 59 21.37 -8.87 -2.55
N VAL A 60 21.57 -9.03 -1.23
CA VAL A 60 22.05 -7.97 -0.32
C VAL A 60 23.09 -8.57 0.65
N PRO A 61 24.40 -8.47 0.36
CA PRO A 61 25.45 -9.17 1.13
C PRO A 61 25.49 -8.83 2.62
N ASN A 62 25.08 -7.62 3.00
CA ASN A 62 25.06 -7.15 4.39
C ASN A 62 23.67 -7.20 5.04
N GLY A 63 22.67 -7.78 4.35
CA GLY A 63 21.28 -7.76 4.78
C GLY A 63 20.65 -6.37 4.76
N PHE A 64 19.45 -6.27 5.33
CA PHE A 64 18.74 -5.00 5.48
C PHE A 64 19.03 -4.41 6.86
N ASP A 65 19.56 -3.20 6.90
CA ASP A 65 19.53 -2.40 8.12
C ASP A 65 18.19 -1.63 8.16
N PRO A 66 17.34 -1.84 9.19
CA PRO A 66 16.09 -1.10 9.35
C PRO A 66 16.28 0.43 9.34
N LEU A 67 17.46 0.93 9.74
CA LEU A 67 17.76 2.36 9.73
C LEU A 67 18.02 2.90 8.31
N THR A 68 18.55 2.08 7.41
CA THR A 68 18.81 2.48 6.01
C THR A 68 17.65 2.14 5.10
N LEU A 69 16.77 1.22 5.51
CA LEU A 69 15.65 0.75 4.71
C LEU A 69 14.48 1.75 4.68
N TYR A 70 14.27 2.49 5.76
CA TYR A 70 13.15 3.42 5.90
C TYR A 70 13.66 4.86 5.96
N ASP A 71 13.29 5.67 4.99
CA ASP A 71 13.54 7.10 5.01
C ASP A 71 12.43 7.81 5.81
N TYR A 72 12.82 8.46 6.91
CA TYR A 72 11.94 9.25 7.77
C TYR A 72 12.14 10.76 7.56
N SER A 73 12.88 11.17 6.53
CA SER A 73 13.15 12.57 6.21
C SER A 73 11.88 13.41 6.09
N ASP A 74 10.78 12.81 5.61
CA ASP A 74 9.49 13.47 5.42
C ASP A 74 8.48 13.30 6.56
N VAL A 75 8.87 12.61 7.63
CA VAL A 75 7.97 12.32 8.76
C VAL A 75 7.99 13.45 9.78
N GLY A 76 6.79 13.91 10.16
CA GLY A 76 6.58 14.82 11.28
C GLY A 76 6.18 14.07 12.56
N VAL A 77 6.65 14.53 13.72
CA VAL A 77 6.31 13.95 15.02
C VAL A 77 5.55 14.97 15.84
N LEU A 78 4.33 14.61 16.28
CA LEU A 78 3.54 15.41 17.20
C LEU A 78 3.69 14.89 18.63
N ILE A 79 4.06 15.78 19.55
CA ILE A 79 4.26 15.48 20.98
C ILE A 79 3.24 16.27 21.80
N ASN A 80 2.42 15.56 22.57
CA ASN A 80 1.56 16.16 23.58
C ASN A 80 2.38 16.48 24.83
N ASN A 81 2.66 17.77 25.07
CA ASN A 81 3.46 18.23 26.20
C ASN A 81 2.78 17.97 27.57
N LYS A 82 1.45 17.81 27.59
CA LYS A 82 0.68 17.49 28.81
C LYS A 82 0.78 16.03 29.20
N SER A 83 1.28 15.14 28.33
CA SER A 83 1.41 13.71 28.61
C SER A 83 2.89 13.30 28.71
N GLU A 84 3.31 12.84 29.90
CA GLU A 84 4.67 12.33 30.12
C GLU A 84 5.00 11.14 29.21
N SER A 85 4.03 10.26 28.98
CA SER A 85 4.20 9.12 28.07
C SER A 85 4.40 9.59 26.63
N SER A 86 3.63 10.59 26.18
CA SER A 86 3.79 11.16 24.83
C SER A 86 5.15 11.83 24.65
N LYS A 87 5.63 12.60 25.66
CA LYS A 87 6.97 13.18 25.65
C LYS A 87 8.06 12.12 25.55
N THR A 88 7.98 11.11 26.42
CA THR A 88 9.01 10.05 26.48
C THR A 88 9.10 9.29 25.16
N ILE A 89 7.97 8.84 24.62
CA ILE A 89 7.94 8.07 23.37
C ILE A 89 8.30 8.96 22.18
N GLY A 90 7.78 10.19 22.14
CA GLY A 90 8.02 11.14 21.06
C GLY A 90 9.50 11.51 20.93
N TRP A 91 10.15 11.87 22.03
CA TRP A 91 11.58 12.20 22.03
C TRP A 91 12.46 11.00 21.71
N ALA A 92 12.16 9.82 22.26
CA ALA A 92 12.88 8.60 21.90
C ALA A 92 12.79 8.30 20.39
N PHE A 93 11.63 8.52 19.77
CA PHE A 93 11.46 8.33 18.33
C PHE A 93 12.25 9.36 17.51
N VAL A 94 12.20 10.64 17.90
CA VAL A 94 12.95 11.73 17.26
C VAL A 94 14.45 11.44 17.27
N GLU A 95 15.00 11.04 18.42
CA GLU A 95 16.42 10.71 18.58
C GLU A 95 16.79 9.45 17.79
N ALA A 96 16.01 8.37 17.90
CA ALA A 96 16.32 7.09 17.26
C ALA A 96 16.22 7.12 15.73
N ARG A 97 15.55 8.13 15.15
CA ARG A 97 15.35 8.29 13.71
C ARG A 97 15.97 9.56 13.15
N ASN A 98 16.71 10.31 13.98
CA ASN A 98 17.35 11.56 13.60
C ASN A 98 16.38 12.52 12.89
N ILE A 99 15.16 12.65 13.43
CA ILE A 99 14.13 13.53 12.88
C ILE A 99 14.56 14.98 13.11
N SER A 100 14.48 15.80 12.07
CA SER A 100 14.84 17.21 12.19
C SER A 100 13.88 17.97 13.10
N LEU A 101 14.41 18.89 13.90
CA LEU A 101 13.64 19.64 14.89
C LEU A 101 12.54 20.50 14.26
N GLU A 102 12.69 20.99 13.01
CA GLU A 102 11.60 21.70 12.33
C GLU A 102 10.37 20.83 12.05
N ARG A 103 10.52 19.49 12.06
CA ARG A 103 9.46 18.50 11.88
C ARG A 103 8.91 17.95 13.20
N VAL A 104 9.34 18.51 14.34
CA VAL A 104 8.79 18.19 15.66
C VAL A 104 7.76 19.25 16.06
N PHE A 105 6.55 18.81 16.38
CA PHE A 105 5.42 19.66 16.75
C PHE A 105 5.05 19.42 18.22
N ILE A 106 5.24 20.43 19.06
CA ILE A 106 4.93 20.33 20.50
C ILE A 106 3.60 21.00 20.78
N PHE A 107 2.66 20.25 21.33
CA PHE A 107 1.31 20.67 21.63
C PHE A 107 1.17 20.85 23.14
N ASP A 108 0.89 22.08 23.58
CA ASP A 108 0.85 22.44 25.01
C ASP A 108 -0.48 23.09 25.42
N ALA A 109 -1.54 22.86 24.66
CA ALA A 109 -2.86 23.38 25.01
C ALA A 109 -3.34 22.82 26.36
N ASP A 110 -3.94 23.67 27.17
CA ASP A 110 -4.55 23.23 28.42
C ASP A 110 -5.82 22.40 28.13
N GLY A 111 -6.03 21.35 28.91
CA GLY A 111 -7.13 20.41 28.70
C GLY A 111 -6.88 19.32 27.66
N THR A 112 -5.70 19.30 27.01
CA THR A 112 -5.34 18.21 26.09
C THR A 112 -5.43 16.86 26.80
N PRO A 113 -6.18 15.88 26.25
CA PRO A 113 -6.31 14.56 26.84
C PRO A 113 -4.96 13.87 26.98
N THR A 114 -4.72 13.24 28.13
CA THR A 114 -3.49 12.50 28.43
C THR A 114 -3.67 10.98 28.45
N GLY A 115 -4.91 10.51 28.29
CA GLY A 115 -5.23 9.10 28.22
C GLY A 115 -4.64 8.41 26.98
N GLU A 116 -4.42 7.11 27.07
CA GLU A 116 -3.89 6.29 25.96
C GLU A 116 -4.83 6.26 24.75
N THR A 117 -6.14 6.37 24.99
CA THR A 117 -7.18 6.41 23.95
C THR A 117 -7.96 7.71 24.07
N ILE A 118 -8.19 8.35 22.93
CA ILE A 118 -8.96 9.59 22.80
C ILE A 118 -10.10 9.38 21.81
N ASN A 119 -11.23 10.05 22.02
CA ASN A 119 -12.34 9.98 21.08
C ASN A 119 -12.11 10.94 19.88
N ARG A 120 -12.91 10.79 18.83
CA ARG A 120 -12.79 11.61 17.61
C ARG A 120 -12.91 13.11 17.87
N ASN A 121 -13.80 13.53 18.76
CA ASN A 121 -14.02 14.95 19.04
C ASN A 121 -12.80 15.55 19.75
N GLN A 122 -12.26 14.82 20.73
CA GLN A 122 -11.02 15.17 21.42
C GLN A 122 -9.82 15.21 20.47
N PHE A 123 -9.71 14.25 19.56
CA PHE A 123 -8.67 14.27 18.54
C PHE A 123 -8.78 15.51 17.65
N ASN A 124 -9.97 15.81 17.15
CA ASN A 124 -10.18 16.96 16.27
C ASN A 124 -9.86 18.28 16.98
N GLU A 125 -10.39 18.47 18.18
CA GLU A 125 -10.25 19.69 18.97
C GLU A 125 -8.81 19.97 19.40
N PHE A 126 -8.12 18.98 19.96
CA PHE A 126 -6.81 19.20 20.56
C PHE A 126 -5.63 18.91 19.64
N PHE A 127 -5.84 18.18 18.54
CA PHE A 127 -4.75 17.76 17.66
C PHE A 127 -4.98 18.19 16.21
N ALA A 128 -6.08 17.79 15.58
CA ALA A 128 -6.26 18.00 14.14
C ALA A 128 -6.40 19.49 13.78
N TYR A 129 -7.32 20.22 14.42
CA TYR A 129 -7.54 21.63 14.09
C TYR A 129 -6.33 22.52 14.41
N PRO A 130 -5.70 22.40 15.60
CA PRO A 130 -4.50 23.19 15.89
C PRO A 130 -3.35 22.84 14.94
N PHE A 131 -3.20 21.58 14.54
CA PHE A 131 -2.19 21.18 13.56
C PHE A 131 -2.42 21.84 12.20
N LEU A 132 -3.66 21.83 11.69
CA LEU A 132 -4.00 22.47 10.42
C LEU A 132 -3.79 23.99 10.48
N GLU A 133 -4.09 24.63 11.60
CA GLU A 133 -3.80 26.05 11.82
C GLU A 133 -2.28 26.33 11.81
N MET A 134 -1.50 25.50 12.49
CA MET A 134 -0.04 25.59 12.49
C MET A 134 0.55 25.41 11.09
N LEU A 135 -0.02 24.51 10.28
CA LEU A 135 0.36 24.37 8.88
C LEU A 135 0.01 25.63 8.09
N GLY A 136 -1.22 26.13 8.19
CA GLY A 136 -1.62 27.36 7.50
C GLY A 136 -0.74 28.58 7.82
N ASN A 137 -0.15 28.62 9.01
CA ASN A 137 0.72 29.70 9.47
C ASN A 137 2.21 29.52 9.12
N ARG A 138 2.64 28.38 8.58
CA ARG A 138 4.04 28.15 8.18
C ARG A 138 4.25 28.58 6.72
N SER A 139 5.35 29.28 6.45
CA SER A 139 5.73 29.69 5.08
C SER A 139 6.30 28.54 4.22
N ASN A 140 6.69 27.42 4.82
CA ASN A 140 7.35 26.26 4.18
C ASN A 140 6.43 25.02 4.00
N VAL A 141 5.12 25.22 3.83
CA VAL A 141 4.14 24.12 3.73
C VAL A 141 4.25 23.33 2.41
N SER A 142 4.96 23.87 1.42
CA SER A 142 5.17 23.21 0.13
C SER A 142 5.85 21.84 0.24
N ASP A 143 6.58 21.58 1.33
CA ASP A 143 7.44 20.41 1.46
C ASP A 143 6.86 19.31 2.37
N MET A 144 5.65 19.51 2.91
CA MET A 144 4.96 18.48 3.71
C MET A 144 3.68 17.99 3.07
N ASN A 145 3.70 16.74 2.63
CA ASN A 145 2.50 16.01 2.26
C ASN A 145 1.80 15.50 3.54
N TYR A 146 0.55 15.91 3.75
CA TYR A 146 -0.31 15.34 4.82
C TYR A 146 -1.64 14.87 4.23
N LEU A 147 -2.05 13.65 4.59
CA LEU A 147 -3.36 13.11 4.23
C LEU A 147 -4.31 13.31 5.40
N VAL A 148 -5.43 13.98 5.14
CA VAL A 148 -6.57 14.06 6.07
C VAL A 148 -7.61 13.07 5.57
N SER A 149 -7.97 12.06 6.37
CA SER A 149 -9.13 11.19 6.13
C SER A 149 -10.22 11.44 7.15
#